data_AF-A0A1A3SXA6-F1
#
_entry.id   AF-A0A1A3SXA6-F1
#
_cell.length_a   1.000
_cell.length_b   1.000
_cell.length_c   1.000
_cell.angle_alpha   90.00
_cell.angle_beta   90.00
_cell.angle_gamma   90.00
#
_symmetry.space_group_name_H-M   'P 1'
#
loop_
_entity.id
_entity.type
_entity.pdbx_description
1 polymer ?
#
loop_
_entity_poly.entity_id
_entity_poly.type
_entity_poly.pdbx_seq_one_letter_code
_entity_poly.pdbx_strand_id
1 'polypeptide(L)'
;MTSNQADAEDLVQETMLNAYVGLSAFEPGTNLKAWLRRIMINTYIDSYRRQKRRPAQYPTDEITDRQLAASAPRTSGALRSAEDQALEMLPDPYLKAAMMVLPEQFRMAVYFADIAGYSYKEIAAMTDTRQGTVSSRINRGRKQLRDLLVDSPVDHAARPIDEAPSGATQKRASVSGDK
;
A
#
# COMPACT_ATOMS: atom_id res chain seq x y z
N MET A 1 1.63 33.69 24.49
CA MET A 1 0.65 33.09 23.56
C MET A 1 1.39 32.29 22.51
N THR A 2 2.44 32.82 21.89
CA THR A 2 3.40 32.02 21.12
C THR A 2 4.72 31.94 21.89
N SER A 3 5.39 30.78 21.85
CA SER A 3 6.71 30.57 22.50
C SER A 3 7.89 30.84 21.55
N ASN A 4 7.58 31.25 20.32
CA ASN A 4 8.52 31.53 19.23
C ASN A 4 8.24 32.95 18.69
N GLN A 5 9.30 33.67 18.32
CA GLN A 5 9.20 35.02 17.78
C GLN A 5 8.51 35.04 16.41
N ALA A 6 8.87 34.11 15.51
CA ALA A 6 8.27 34.03 14.18
C ALA A 6 6.75 33.81 14.27
N ASP A 7 6.31 32.87 15.11
CA ASP A 7 4.89 32.62 15.34
C ASP A 7 4.16 33.84 15.93
N ALA A 8 4.86 34.67 16.72
CA ALA A 8 4.29 35.91 17.26
C ALA A 8 4.08 36.95 16.15
N GLU A 9 5.05 37.09 15.24
CA GLU A 9 4.97 37.99 14.08
C GLU A 9 3.84 37.56 13.14
N ASP A 10 3.72 36.26 12.87
CA ASP A 10 2.62 35.69 12.06
C ASP A 10 1.26 35.95 12.70
N LEU A 11 1.14 35.74 14.02
CA LEU A 11 -0.11 36.01 14.75
C LEU A 11 -0.50 37.49 14.66
N VAL A 12 0.46 38.40 14.77
CA VAL A 12 0.20 39.85 14.63
C VAL A 12 -0.24 40.18 13.22
N GLN A 13 0.43 39.66 12.19
CA GLN A 13 0.06 39.88 10.79
C GLN A 13 -1.36 39.38 10.50
N GLU A 14 -1.70 38.15 10.92
CA GLU A 14 -3.03 37.58 10.70
C GLU A 14 -4.10 38.31 11.50
N THR A 15 -3.77 38.81 12.70
CA THR A 15 -4.66 39.68 13.48
C THR A 15 -4.95 40.99 12.75
N MET A 16 -3.93 41.66 12.22
CA MET A 16 -4.09 42.93 11.51
C MET A 16 -4.87 42.76 10.21
N LEU A 17 -4.65 41.66 9.48
CA LEU A 17 -5.42 41.32 8.29
C LEU A 17 -6.91 41.12 8.62
N ASN A 18 -7.21 40.33 9.65
CA ASN A 18 -8.58 40.10 10.10
C ASN A 18 -9.25 41.38 10.61
N ALA A 19 -8.50 42.25 11.30
CA ALA A 19 -8.98 43.54 11.74
C ALA A 19 -9.28 44.49 10.57
N TYR A 20 -8.44 44.50 9.53
CA TYR A 20 -8.67 45.31 8.33
C TYR A 20 -9.93 44.86 7.58
N VAL A 21 -10.11 43.55 7.39
CA VAL A 21 -11.31 42.98 6.75
C VAL A 21 -12.58 43.26 7.58
N GLY A 22 -12.49 43.14 8.91
CA GLY A 22 -13.58 43.37 9.84
C GLY A 22 -13.78 44.82 10.26
N LEU A 23 -13.05 45.79 9.68
CA LEU A 23 -13.01 47.16 10.16
C LEU A 23 -14.38 47.85 10.13
N SER A 24 -15.23 47.50 9.16
CA SER A 24 -16.60 48.02 9.06
C SER A 24 -17.51 47.62 10.23
N ALA A 25 -17.16 46.56 10.96
CA ALA A 25 -17.88 46.11 12.15
C ALA A 25 -17.38 46.76 13.45
N PHE A 26 -16.32 47.58 13.39
CA PHE A 26 -15.83 48.32 14.54
C PHE A 26 -16.61 49.62 14.73
N GLU A 27 -17.07 49.87 15.96
CA GLU A 27 -17.78 51.10 16.31
C GLU A 27 -16.80 52.14 16.90
N PRO A 28 -16.59 53.29 16.22
CA PRO A 28 -15.73 54.36 16.72
C PRO A 28 -16.19 54.89 18.09
N GLY A 29 -15.24 55.16 18.98
CA GLY A 29 -15.53 55.58 20.36
C GLY A 29 -15.55 54.42 21.37
N THR A 30 -15.57 53.17 20.90
CA THR A 30 -15.38 51.98 21.74
C THR A 30 -13.89 51.63 21.93
N ASN A 31 -13.59 50.66 22.80
CA ASN A 31 -12.21 50.29 23.12
C ASN A 31 -11.56 49.46 22.01
N LEU A 32 -10.86 50.12 21.09
CA LEU A 32 -10.10 49.50 20.00
C LEU A 32 -9.12 48.41 20.49
N LYS A 33 -8.44 48.65 21.61
CA LYS A 33 -7.48 47.68 22.18
C LYS A 33 -8.18 46.39 22.60
N ALA A 34 -9.38 46.49 23.20
CA ALA A 34 -10.17 45.32 23.56
C ALA A 34 -10.67 44.57 22.32
N TRP A 35 -11.10 45.29 21.28
CA TRP A 35 -11.54 44.71 20.01
C TRP A 35 -10.40 43.97 19.29
N LEU A 36 -9.24 44.59 19.12
CA LEU A 36 -8.06 43.94 18.53
C LEU A 36 -7.61 42.73 19.34
N ARG A 37 -7.63 42.82 20.68
CA ARG A 37 -7.30 41.68 21.55
C ARG A 37 -8.27 40.52 21.36
N ARG A 38 -9.56 40.79 21.13
CA ARG A 38 -10.58 39.76 20.85
C ARG A 38 -10.26 39.02 19.56
N ILE A 39 -9.91 39.76 18.50
CA ILE A 39 -9.51 39.19 17.20
C ILE A 39 -8.26 38.32 17.38
N MET A 40 -7.21 38.87 18.00
CA MET A 40 -5.95 38.15 18.23
C MET A 40 -6.15 36.84 19.01
N ILE A 41 -6.97 36.85 20.07
CA ILE A 41 -7.25 35.63 20.85
C ILE A 41 -7.99 34.59 20.00
N ASN A 42 -8.96 35.01 19.20
CA ASN A 42 -9.69 34.09 18.32
C ASN A 42 -8.75 33.48 17.28
N THR A 43 -7.95 34.30 16.60
CA THR A 43 -6.94 33.84 15.63
C THR A 43 -5.97 32.85 16.25
N TYR A 44 -5.48 33.12 17.47
CA TYR A 44 -4.61 32.20 18.20
C TYR A 44 -5.30 30.87 18.55
N ILE A 45 -6.56 30.91 19.01
CA ILE A 45 -7.32 29.69 19.34
C ILE A 45 -7.55 28.83 18.09
N ASP A 46 -7.88 29.48 16.96
CA ASP A 46 -8.14 28.80 15.70
C ASP A 46 -6.86 28.19 15.11
N SER A 47 -5.74 28.90 15.16
CA SER A 47 -4.44 28.36 14.74
C SER A 47 -4.00 27.18 15.63
N TYR A 48 -4.17 27.28 16.95
CA TYR A 48 -3.89 26.19 17.89
C TYR A 48 -4.75 24.94 17.62
N ARG A 49 -6.06 25.12 17.37
CA ARG A 49 -6.96 24.02 17.00
C ARG A 49 -6.57 23.39 15.67
N ARG A 50 -6.16 24.20 14.68
CA ARG A 50 -5.68 23.74 13.38
C ARG A 50 -4.39 22.93 13.53
N GLN A 51 -3.44 23.40 14.35
CA GLN A 51 -2.19 22.69 14.63
C GLN A 51 -2.43 21.34 15.30
N LYS A 52 -3.34 21.27 16.29
CA LYS A 52 -3.70 20.01 16.97
C LYS A 52 -4.35 18.97 16.04
N ARG A 53 -5.00 19.40 14.96
CA ARG A 53 -5.62 18.51 13.95
C ARG A 53 -4.64 18.05 12.88
N ARG A 54 -3.49 18.73 12.72
CA ARG A 54 -2.46 18.33 11.76
C ARG A 54 -1.58 17.23 12.36
N PRO A 55 -1.02 16.32 11.55
CA PRO A 55 0.02 15.42 12.02
C PRO A 55 1.14 16.22 12.68
N ALA A 56 1.60 15.76 13.84
CA ALA A 56 2.73 16.39 14.52
C ALA A 56 3.97 16.30 13.63
N GLN A 57 4.60 17.45 13.37
CA GLN A 57 5.81 17.56 12.57
C GLN A 57 6.92 18.06 13.47
N TYR A 58 8.06 17.38 13.42
CA TYR A 58 9.25 17.74 14.16
C TYR A 58 10.37 18.00 13.14
N PRO A 59 10.86 19.25 13.04
CA PRO A 59 12.00 19.55 12.19
C PRO A 59 13.21 18.73 12.62
N THR A 60 13.90 18.14 11.65
CA THR A 60 15.16 17.43 11.84
C THR A 60 16.05 17.71 10.64
N ASP A 61 17.37 17.78 10.86
CA ASP A 61 18.32 18.07 9.78
C ASP A 61 18.39 16.90 8.77
N GLU A 62 18.27 15.67 9.25
CA GLU A 62 18.29 14.46 8.43
C GLU A 62 17.40 13.36 9.03
N ILE A 63 16.76 12.59 8.15
CA ILE A 63 16.01 11.39 8.55
C ILE A 63 17.00 10.23 8.63
N THR A 64 17.17 9.67 9.81
CA THR A 64 18.09 8.54 10.04
C THR A 64 17.60 7.24 9.43
N ASP A 65 18.52 6.34 9.07
CA ASP A 65 18.20 4.98 8.60
C ASP A 65 17.30 4.21 9.57
N ARG A 66 17.48 4.44 10.88
CA ARG A 66 16.63 3.84 11.91
C ARG A 66 15.18 4.32 11.81
N GLN A 67 14.97 5.60 11.54
CA GLN A 67 13.62 6.17 11.35
C GLN A 67 12.99 5.66 10.05
N LEU A 68 13.77 5.54 8.98
CA LEU A 68 13.33 4.94 7.72
C LEU A 68 12.91 3.48 7.92
N ALA A 69 13.75 2.67 8.57
CA ALA A 69 13.46 1.27 8.89
C ALA A 69 12.22 1.10 9.77
N ALA A 70 12.02 1.98 10.76
CA ALA A 70 10.81 1.97 11.58
C ALA A 70 9.53 2.33 10.79
N SER A 71 9.66 3.10 9.71
CA SER A 71 8.54 3.50 8.85
C SER A 71 8.24 2.52 7.71
N ALA A 72 9.22 1.70 7.30
CA ALA A 72 9.12 0.77 6.19
C ALA A 72 7.93 -0.21 6.26
N PRO A 73 7.62 -0.85 7.41
CA PRO A 73 6.49 -1.78 7.51
C PRO A 73 5.14 -1.15 7.20
N ARG A 74 5.05 0.18 7.26
CA ARG A 74 3.83 0.95 7.00
C ARG A 74 3.70 1.43 5.56
N THR A 75 4.70 1.16 4.73
CA THR A 75 4.78 1.64 3.35
C THR A 75 4.94 0.44 2.43
N SER A 76 3.94 0.18 1.59
CA SER A 76 3.98 -0.91 0.61
C SER A 76 5.20 -0.75 -0.30
N GLY A 77 6.12 -1.72 -0.26
CA GLY A 77 7.30 -1.73 -1.12
C GLY A 77 8.48 -0.86 -0.64
N ALA A 78 8.44 -0.32 0.59
CA ALA A 78 9.58 0.42 1.13
C ALA A 78 10.72 -0.51 1.58
N LEU A 79 11.96 -0.04 1.39
CA LEU A 79 13.21 -0.71 1.80
C LEU A 79 13.35 -2.16 1.31
N ARG A 80 12.89 -2.43 0.09
CA ARG A 80 13.11 -3.73 -0.54
C ARG A 80 14.55 -3.85 -1.00
N SER A 81 15.17 -4.99 -0.71
CA SER A 81 16.50 -5.28 -1.25
C SER A 81 16.44 -5.35 -2.78
N ALA A 82 17.57 -5.04 -3.43
CA ALA A 82 17.70 -5.23 -4.87
C ALA A 82 17.54 -6.71 -5.24
N GLU A 83 17.92 -7.63 -4.33
CA GLU A 83 17.74 -9.07 -4.54
C GLU A 83 16.25 -9.47 -4.53
N ASP A 84 15.44 -8.93 -3.60
CA ASP A 84 14.02 -9.22 -3.52
C ASP A 84 13.29 -8.74 -4.77
N GLN A 85 13.67 -7.56 -5.27
CA GLN A 85 13.14 -7.00 -6.51
C GLN A 85 13.54 -7.86 -7.71
N ALA A 86 14.79 -8.33 -7.75
CA ALA A 86 15.25 -9.22 -8.82
C ALA A 86 14.53 -10.58 -8.79
N LEU A 87 14.30 -11.15 -7.60
CA LEU A 87 13.58 -12.41 -7.44
C LEU A 87 12.11 -12.30 -7.87
N GLU A 88 11.44 -11.17 -7.64
CA GLU A 88 10.08 -10.96 -8.13
C GLU A 88 9.99 -10.81 -9.66
N MET A 89 11.06 -10.32 -10.28
CA MET A 89 11.11 -10.24 -11.75
C MET A 89 11.30 -11.61 -12.41
N LEU A 90 11.74 -12.62 -11.65
CA LEU A 90 11.85 -13.98 -12.17
C LEU A 90 10.45 -14.57 -12.34
N PRO A 91 10.11 -15.08 -13.54
CA PRO A 91 8.85 -15.77 -13.74
C PRO A 91 8.77 -16.97 -12.80
N ASP A 92 7.66 -17.11 -12.08
CA ASP A 92 7.39 -18.33 -11.31
C ASP A 92 7.50 -19.55 -12.26
N PRO A 93 8.49 -20.43 -12.06
CA PRO A 93 8.75 -21.52 -12.99
C PRO A 93 7.58 -22.50 -13.06
N TYR A 94 6.83 -22.66 -11.97
CA TYR A 94 5.67 -23.54 -11.90
C TYR A 94 4.47 -22.92 -12.62
N LEU A 95 4.20 -21.63 -12.40
CA LEU A 95 3.14 -20.93 -13.12
C LEU A 95 3.42 -20.93 -14.63
N LYS A 96 4.67 -20.66 -15.03
CA LYS A 96 5.09 -20.69 -16.43
C LYS A 96 4.88 -22.07 -17.04
N ALA A 97 5.30 -23.12 -16.34
CA ALA A 97 5.12 -24.50 -16.80
C ALA A 97 3.62 -24.85 -16.93
N ALA A 98 2.81 -24.54 -15.92
CA ALA A 98 1.37 -24.81 -15.95
C ALA A 98 0.67 -24.05 -17.10
N MET A 99 1.01 -22.78 -17.32
CA MET A 99 0.52 -22.01 -18.46
C MET A 99 0.93 -22.65 -19.80
N MET A 100 2.15 -23.18 -19.92
CA MET A 100 2.63 -23.87 -21.12
C MET A 100 1.93 -25.21 -21.40
N VAL A 101 1.32 -25.85 -20.40
CA VAL A 101 0.51 -27.07 -20.60
C VAL A 101 -0.86 -26.76 -21.19
N LEU A 102 -1.44 -25.59 -20.87
CA LEU A 102 -2.75 -25.20 -21.42
C LEU A 102 -2.71 -25.11 -22.95
N PRO A 103 -3.76 -25.57 -23.65
CA PRO A 103 -3.97 -25.25 -25.05
C PRO A 103 -3.89 -23.74 -25.30
N GLU A 104 -3.24 -23.34 -26.40
CA GLU A 104 -2.93 -21.94 -26.71
C GLU A 104 -4.15 -21.01 -26.58
N GLN A 105 -5.30 -21.43 -27.12
CA GLN A 105 -6.56 -20.67 -27.05
C GLN A 105 -7.08 -20.40 -25.62
N PHE A 106 -6.76 -21.26 -24.66
CA PHE A 106 -7.12 -21.06 -23.25
C PHE A 106 -6.04 -20.24 -22.54
N ARG A 107 -4.77 -20.55 -22.80
CA ARG A 107 -3.62 -19.81 -22.27
C ARG A 107 -3.69 -18.33 -22.61
N MET A 108 -3.92 -17.99 -23.88
CA MET A 108 -4.00 -16.59 -24.33
C MET A 108 -5.19 -15.86 -23.71
N ALA A 109 -6.35 -16.52 -23.61
CA ALA A 109 -7.54 -15.92 -23.01
C ALA A 109 -7.35 -15.65 -21.51
N VAL A 110 -6.74 -16.58 -20.78
CA VAL A 110 -6.39 -16.42 -19.36
C VAL A 110 -5.31 -15.35 -19.18
N TYR A 111 -4.27 -15.35 -20.01
CA TYR A 111 -3.21 -14.34 -19.96
C TYR A 111 -3.77 -12.92 -20.10
N PHE A 112 -4.59 -12.68 -21.13
CA PHE A 112 -5.13 -11.35 -21.34
C PHE A 112 -6.08 -10.89 -20.24
N ALA A 113 -6.85 -11.81 -19.65
CA ALA A 113 -7.80 -11.47 -18.60
C ALA A 113 -7.13 -11.30 -17.23
N ASP A 114 -6.30 -12.26 -16.82
CA ASP A 114 -5.82 -12.40 -15.44
C ASP A 114 -4.43 -11.75 -15.23
N ILE A 115 -3.61 -11.67 -16.27
CA ILE A 115 -2.25 -11.10 -16.18
C ILE A 115 -2.21 -9.70 -16.79
N ALA A 116 -2.75 -9.52 -18.00
CA ALA A 116 -2.75 -8.23 -18.68
C ALA A 116 -3.94 -7.34 -18.32
N GLY A 117 -4.97 -7.86 -17.64
CA GLY A 117 -6.07 -7.08 -17.09
C GLY A 117 -7.09 -6.53 -18.11
N TYR A 118 -7.15 -7.09 -19.33
CA TYR A 118 -8.10 -6.64 -20.34
C TYR A 118 -9.52 -7.10 -20.05
N SER A 119 -10.50 -6.28 -20.43
CA SER A 119 -11.91 -6.65 -20.37
C SER A 119 -12.26 -7.72 -21.40
N TYR A 120 -13.32 -8.49 -21.15
CA TYR A 120 -13.74 -9.55 -22.08
C TYR A 120 -14.13 -9.02 -23.46
N LYS A 121 -14.58 -7.76 -23.53
CA LYS A 121 -14.91 -7.09 -24.78
C LYS A 121 -13.64 -6.74 -25.58
N GLU A 122 -12.59 -6.25 -24.91
CA GLU A 122 -11.31 -5.95 -25.55
C GLU A 122 -10.63 -7.23 -26.04
N ILE A 123 -10.66 -8.29 -25.24
CA ILE A 123 -10.12 -9.60 -25.63
C ILE A 123 -10.86 -10.16 -26.85
N ALA A 124 -12.18 -10.04 -26.89
CA ALA A 124 -12.99 -10.45 -28.03
C ALA A 124 -12.61 -9.69 -29.31
N ALA A 125 -12.39 -8.38 -29.20
CA ALA A 125 -11.94 -7.55 -30.32
C ALA A 125 -10.51 -7.88 -30.77
N MET A 126 -9.58 -8.10 -29.84
CA MET A 126 -8.17 -8.44 -30.16
C MET A 126 -8.01 -9.83 -30.77
N THR A 127 -8.88 -10.78 -30.41
CA THR A 127 -8.80 -12.18 -30.87
C THR A 127 -9.75 -12.51 -32.01
N ASP A 128 -10.49 -11.51 -32.53
CA ASP A 128 -11.54 -11.67 -33.53
C ASP A 128 -12.54 -12.80 -33.18
N THR A 129 -12.99 -12.81 -31.92
CA THR A 129 -13.95 -13.81 -31.43
C THR A 129 -15.12 -13.18 -30.69
N ARG A 130 -16.21 -13.93 -30.51
CA ARG A 130 -17.36 -13.48 -29.72
C ARG A 130 -17.01 -13.43 -28.23
N GLN A 131 -17.54 -12.44 -27.51
CA GLN A 131 -17.36 -12.31 -26.06
C GLN A 131 -17.76 -13.57 -25.28
N GLY A 132 -18.81 -14.28 -25.71
CA GLY A 132 -19.21 -15.56 -25.11
C GLY A 132 -18.15 -16.66 -25.25
N THR A 133 -17.44 -16.69 -26.38
CA THR A 133 -16.32 -17.61 -26.62
C THR A 133 -15.14 -17.31 -25.70
N VAL A 134 -14.81 -16.02 -25.52
CA VAL A 134 -13.78 -15.56 -24.57
C VAL A 134 -14.13 -16.01 -23.15
N SER A 135 -15.35 -15.75 -22.69
CA SER A 135 -15.82 -16.17 -21.36
C SER A 135 -15.70 -17.69 -21.16
N SER A 136 -16.11 -18.49 -22.16
CA SER A 136 -15.99 -19.95 -22.12
C SER A 136 -14.54 -20.44 -22.12
N ARG A 137 -13.63 -19.77 -22.84
CA ARG A 137 -12.19 -20.08 -22.87
C ARG A 137 -11.51 -19.74 -21.54
N ILE A 138 -11.83 -18.58 -20.95
CA ILE A 138 -11.32 -18.17 -19.64
C ILE A 138 -11.75 -19.16 -18.57
N ASN A 139 -13.04 -19.49 -18.48
CA ASN A 139 -13.54 -20.41 -17.47
C ASN A 139 -12.90 -21.81 -17.57
N ARG A 140 -12.76 -22.34 -18.79
CA ARG A 140 -12.09 -23.63 -19.02
C ARG A 140 -10.60 -23.57 -18.72
N GLY A 141 -9.92 -22.50 -19.14
CA GLY A 141 -8.51 -22.27 -18.85
C GLY A 141 -8.24 -22.17 -17.35
N ARG A 142 -9.02 -21.38 -16.61
CA ARG A 142 -8.92 -21.27 -15.15
C ARG A 142 -9.15 -22.59 -14.42
N LYS A 143 -10.08 -23.42 -14.92
CA LYS A 143 -10.30 -24.77 -14.37
C LYS A 143 -9.07 -25.65 -14.56
N GLN A 144 -8.56 -25.75 -15.79
CA GLN A 144 -7.36 -26.54 -16.09
C GLN A 144 -6.13 -26.03 -15.33
N LEU A 145 -5.96 -24.71 -15.24
CA LEU A 145 -4.85 -24.11 -14.51
C LEU A 145 -4.93 -24.41 -13.01
N ARG A 146 -6.14 -24.39 -12.43
CA ARG A 146 -6.37 -24.80 -11.05
C ARG A 146 -6.00 -26.26 -10.84
N ASP A 147 -6.45 -27.16 -11.72
CA ASP A 147 -6.14 -28.59 -11.60
C ASP A 147 -4.62 -28.84 -11.68
N LEU A 148 -3.90 -28.12 -12.54
CA LEU A 148 -2.44 -28.22 -12.68
C LEU A 148 -1.67 -27.63 -11.49
N LEU A 149 -2.22 -26.62 -10.81
CA LEU A 149 -1.55 -25.93 -9.70
C LEU A 149 -1.87 -26.53 -8.33
N VAL A 150 -3.04 -27.16 -8.15
CA VAL A 150 -3.46 -27.79 -6.88
C VAL A 150 -2.62 -29.03 -6.55
N ASP A 151 -2.18 -29.79 -7.56
CA ASP A 151 -1.29 -30.95 -7.38
C ASP A 151 0.21 -30.58 -7.31
N SER A 152 0.53 -29.29 -7.42
CA SER A 152 1.90 -28.81 -7.24
C SER A 152 2.20 -28.67 -5.75
N PRO A 153 3.33 -29.19 -5.21
CA PRO A 153 3.66 -29.15 -3.78
C PRO A 153 4.06 -27.74 -3.28
N VAL A 154 3.55 -26.68 -3.90
CA VAL A 154 3.86 -25.30 -3.55
C VAL A 154 2.76 -24.75 -2.66
N ASP A 155 3.00 -24.80 -1.35
CA ASP A 155 2.30 -24.02 -0.33
C ASP A 155 2.38 -22.52 -0.67
N HIS A 156 1.45 -22.01 -1.47
CA HIS A 156 1.35 -20.57 -1.78
C HIS A 156 0.55 -19.78 -0.72
N ALA A 157 0.12 -20.40 0.37
CA ALA A 157 -0.62 -19.73 1.44
C ALA A 157 0.16 -19.76 2.75
N ALA A 158 0.70 -18.59 3.12
CA ALA A 158 0.95 -18.16 4.50
C ALA A 158 1.58 -19.21 5.45
N ARG A 159 2.90 -19.34 5.46
CA ARG A 159 3.60 -19.85 6.65
C ARG A 159 3.96 -18.68 7.57
N PRO A 160 3.46 -18.63 8.83
CA PRO A 160 4.11 -17.89 9.89
C PRO A 160 5.53 -18.46 10.08
N ILE A 161 6.48 -17.60 10.41
CA ILE A 161 7.93 -17.86 10.35
C ILE A 161 8.42 -18.78 11.49
N ASP A 162 7.54 -19.40 12.28
CA ASP A 162 7.92 -20.29 13.37
C ASP A 162 7.18 -21.63 13.26
N GLU A 163 7.84 -22.63 12.67
CA GLU A 163 7.91 -23.99 13.20
C GLU A 163 8.83 -24.84 12.31
N ALA A 164 9.99 -25.20 12.84
CA ALA A 164 10.94 -26.11 12.21
C ALA A 164 10.42 -27.56 12.21
N PRO A 165 10.67 -28.37 11.17
CA PRO A 165 10.19 -29.74 11.14
C PRO A 165 11.02 -30.64 12.08
N SER A 166 10.37 -31.12 13.14
CA SER A 166 10.87 -32.20 13.99
C SER A 166 10.93 -33.51 13.19
N GLY A 167 12.12 -34.11 13.13
CA GLY A 167 12.48 -35.22 12.27
C GLY A 167 11.66 -36.49 12.48
N ALA A 168 11.28 -37.10 11.36
CA ALA A 168 10.54 -38.34 11.25
C ALA A 168 11.32 -39.56 11.78
N THR A 169 10.55 -40.41 12.46
CA THR A 169 10.84 -41.78 12.90
C THR A 169 11.42 -42.66 11.78
N GLN A 170 12.64 -43.18 11.97
CA GLN A 170 13.16 -44.29 11.16
C GLN A 170 12.66 -45.63 11.73
N LYS A 171 11.98 -46.39 10.86
CA LYS A 171 11.57 -47.78 11.05
C LYS A 171 12.23 -48.62 9.95
N ARG A 172 13.19 -49.48 10.29
CA ARG A 172 13.63 -50.66 9.50
C ARG A 172 14.13 -51.70 10.51
N ALA A 173 13.33 -52.72 10.82
CA ALA A 173 13.16 -53.98 10.08
C ALA A 173 14.38 -54.92 10.21
N SER A 174 14.10 -56.02 10.91
CA SER A 174 14.88 -57.21 11.24
C SER A 174 15.21 -58.12 10.06
N VAL A 175 16.42 -58.68 10.02
CA VAL A 175 16.85 -59.96 9.38
C VAL A 175 18.11 -60.42 10.17
N SER A 176 18.06 -61.38 11.10
CA SER A 176 18.15 -62.86 10.98
C SER A 176 19.37 -63.39 10.22
N GLY A 177 20.26 -64.14 10.89
CA GLY A 177 21.18 -65.10 10.26
C GLY A 177 22.58 -65.26 10.88
N ASP A 178 22.76 -66.34 11.64
CA ASP A 178 23.95 -67.22 11.80
C ASP A 178 25.38 -66.63 11.91
N LYS A 179 25.98 -66.71 13.11
CA LYS A 179 26.83 -67.83 13.58
C LYS A 179 27.31 -67.60 15.01
#